data_AF-G5HMH3-F1
#
_entry.id   AF-G5HMH3-F1
#
_cell.length_a   1.000
_cell.length_b   1.000
_cell.length_c   1.000
_cell.angle_alpha   90.00
_cell.angle_beta   90.00
_cell.angle_gamma   90.00
#
_symmetry.space_group_name_H-M   'P 1'
#
loop_
_entity.id
_entity.type
_entity.pdbx_description
1 polymer ?
#
loop_
_entity_poly.entity_id
_entity_poly.type
_entity_poly.pdbx_seq_one_letter_code
_entity_poly.pdbx_strand_id
1 'polypeptide(L)'
;MWSTDQIYNLYHTAGVFLKDADFVIETPEYILLVEYKNADIPGAVNPQAFKPFEEKRTIGVARKFYESLHYLAMEKKDKPVKYIYIVEYPHAGATDRKLLRNCIAEKLPFRLQQGRKAKLIEDFEVLSIAEWNSHPDYRAYPITPVKAEENH
;
A
#
# COMPACT_ATOMS: atom_id res chain seq x y z
N MET A 1 9.24 2.54 -17.79
CA MET A 1 9.24 2.36 -16.33
C MET A 1 8.97 3.73 -15.72
N TRP A 2 7.93 3.86 -14.90
CA TRP A 2 7.40 5.13 -14.40
C TRP A 2 6.85 4.94 -12.99
N SER A 3 6.93 5.96 -12.15
CA SER A 3 6.27 5.99 -10.84
C SER A 3 5.70 7.38 -10.55
N THR A 4 4.66 7.43 -9.72
CA THR A 4 4.06 8.68 -9.26
C THR A 4 3.58 8.58 -7.82
N ASP A 5 3.67 9.70 -7.11
CA ASP A 5 3.08 10.02 -5.81
C ASP A 5 2.04 11.15 -5.93
N GLN A 6 1.63 11.49 -7.16
CA GLN A 6 0.84 12.68 -7.43
C GLN A 6 -0.68 12.49 -7.37
N ILE A 7 -1.16 11.26 -7.13
CA ILE A 7 -2.61 10.99 -7.05
C ILE A 7 -3.23 11.84 -5.93
N TYR A 8 -2.57 11.90 -4.78
CA TYR A 8 -2.95 12.76 -3.66
C TYR A 8 -3.17 14.21 -4.11
N ASN A 9 -2.19 14.81 -4.79
CA ASN A 9 -2.27 16.20 -5.26
C ASN A 9 -3.41 16.40 -6.27
N LEU A 10 -3.62 15.43 -7.16
CA LEU A 10 -4.69 15.47 -8.16
C LEU A 10 -6.08 15.41 -7.49
N TYR A 11 -6.31 14.47 -6.57
CA TYR A 11 -7.58 14.36 -5.84
C TYR A 11 -7.82 15.57 -4.92
N HIS A 12 -6.77 16.03 -4.22
CA HIS A 12 -6.87 17.18 -3.33
C HIS A 12 -7.21 18.47 -4.11
N THR A 13 -6.51 18.73 -5.22
CA THR A 13 -6.76 19.90 -6.08
C THR A 13 -8.16 19.85 -6.70
N ALA A 14 -8.64 18.66 -7.06
CA ALA A 14 -9.99 18.48 -7.58
C ALA A 14 -11.10 18.63 -6.51
N GLY A 15 -10.76 18.70 -5.22
CA GLY A 15 -11.72 18.81 -4.12
C GLY A 15 -12.57 17.57 -3.89
N VAL A 16 -12.12 16.39 -4.33
CA VAL A 16 -12.85 15.12 -4.15
C VAL A 16 -12.47 14.45 -2.83
N PHE A 17 -13.38 13.62 -2.31
CA PHE A 17 -13.20 12.90 -1.04
C PHE A 17 -12.49 11.54 -1.18
N LEU A 18 -11.99 11.25 -2.38
CA LEU A 18 -11.30 10.00 -2.69
C LEU A 18 -9.95 9.93 -1.97
N LYS A 19 -9.54 8.71 -1.63
CA LYS A 19 -8.22 8.38 -1.11
C LYS A 19 -7.45 7.58 -2.13
N ASP A 20 -6.15 7.55 -1.96
CA ASP A 20 -5.22 6.94 -2.89
C ASP A 20 -4.12 6.16 -2.17
N ALA A 21 -3.54 5.20 -2.89
CA ALA A 21 -2.28 4.59 -2.50
C ALA A 21 -1.17 5.63 -2.59
N ASP A 22 -0.24 5.60 -1.64
CA ASP A 22 0.82 6.61 -1.54
C ASP A 22 1.74 6.64 -2.78
N PHE A 23 1.95 5.49 -3.42
CA PHE A 23 2.70 5.39 -4.67
C PHE A 23 2.03 4.48 -5.70
N VAL A 24 2.22 4.82 -6.97
CA VAL A 24 1.95 3.93 -8.10
C VAL A 24 3.22 3.72 -8.88
N ILE A 25 3.58 2.46 -9.11
CA ILE A 25 4.79 2.07 -9.83
C ILE A 25 4.38 1.19 -11.00
N GLU A 26 4.80 1.57 -12.21
CA GLU A 26 4.59 0.77 -13.41
C GLU A 26 5.88 0.05 -13.82
N THR A 27 5.88 -1.26 -13.60
CA THR A 27 6.94 -2.18 -14.08
C THR A 27 6.62 -2.65 -15.51
N PRO A 28 7.51 -3.38 -16.19
CA PRO A 28 7.17 -3.97 -17.48
C PRO A 28 5.94 -4.90 -17.41
N GLU A 29 5.78 -5.64 -16.32
CA GLU A 29 4.76 -6.69 -16.15
C GLU A 29 3.53 -6.26 -15.35
N TYR A 30 3.68 -5.35 -14.38
CA TYR A 30 2.65 -5.02 -13.40
C TYR A 30 2.50 -3.52 -13.16
N ILE A 31 1.35 -3.15 -12.60
CA ILE A 31 1.19 -1.90 -11.84
C ILE A 31 1.17 -2.26 -10.37
N LEU A 32 2.04 -1.63 -9.59
CA LEU A 32 2.09 -1.76 -8.15
C LEU A 32 1.39 -0.54 -7.55
N LEU A 33 0.29 -0.75 -6.86
CA LEU A 33 -0.25 0.23 -5.92
C LEU A 33 0.42 -0.02 -4.58
N VAL A 34 1.09 0.98 -4.00
CA VAL A 34 1.89 0.82 -2.80
C VAL A 34 1.41 1.78 -1.72
N GLU A 35 1.02 1.22 -0.58
CA GLU A 35 0.72 1.94 0.65
C GLU A 35 1.90 1.80 1.61
N TYR A 36 2.28 2.88 2.28
CA TYR A 36 3.38 2.88 3.24
C TYR A 36 2.93 3.40 4.60
N LYS A 37 3.25 2.67 5.66
CA LYS A 37 3.04 3.13 7.04
C LYS A 37 4.18 2.73 7.96
N ASN A 38 4.92 3.73 8.44
CA ASN A 38 5.84 3.54 9.56
C ASN A 38 5.23 4.06 10.87
N ALA A 39 5.05 3.16 11.82
CA ALA A 39 4.64 3.43 13.19
C ALA A 39 5.72 3.02 14.22
N ASP A 40 6.89 2.58 13.75
CA ASP A 40 8.08 2.31 14.55
C ASP A 40 9.06 3.48 14.44
N ILE A 41 8.64 4.63 14.98
CA ILE A 41 9.42 5.88 14.94
C ILE A 41 10.12 6.07 16.30
N PRO A 42 11.46 6.25 16.33
CA PRO A 42 12.17 6.57 17.56
C PRO A 42 11.59 7.82 18.24
N GLY A 43 11.35 7.74 19.56
CA GLY A 43 10.79 8.85 20.33
C GLY A 43 9.28 9.08 20.15
N ALA A 44 8.55 8.14 19.57
CA ALA A 44 7.09 8.23 19.49
C ALA A 44 6.47 8.42 20.89
N VAL A 45 5.66 9.48 21.05
CA VAL A 45 4.99 9.84 22.32
C VAL A 45 4.06 8.72 22.82
N ASN A 46 3.49 7.94 21.91
CA ASN A 46 2.64 6.79 22.24
C ASN A 46 2.86 5.65 21.23
N PRO A 47 3.89 4.80 21.43
CA PRO A 47 4.22 3.71 20.51
C PRO A 47 3.11 2.64 20.42
N GLN A 48 2.23 2.56 21.43
CA GLN A 48 1.10 1.62 21.48
C GLN A 48 -0.17 2.14 20.79
N ALA A 49 -0.17 3.37 20.29
CA ALA A 49 -1.34 3.95 19.61
C ALA A 49 -1.64 3.29 18.26
N PHE A 50 -0.64 2.67 17.64
CA PHE A 50 -0.83 2.00 16.36
C PHE A 50 -1.47 0.63 16.55
N LYS A 51 -2.76 0.54 16.21
CA LYS A 51 -3.51 -0.70 16.19
C LYS A 51 -3.76 -1.13 14.73
N PRO A 52 -2.93 -2.02 14.17
CA PRO A 52 -3.00 -2.39 12.74
C PRO A 52 -4.30 -3.11 12.38
N PHE A 53 -4.83 -3.91 13.31
CA PHE A 53 -6.01 -4.75 13.12
C PHE A 53 -7.34 -4.05 13.38
N GLU A 54 -7.34 -2.77 13.78
CA GLU A 54 -8.59 -2.03 13.94
C GLU A 54 -9.36 -2.00 12.62
N GLU A 55 -10.66 -2.29 12.70
CA GLU A 55 -11.53 -2.40 11.52
C GLU A 55 -11.46 -1.15 10.63
N LYS A 56 -11.57 0.04 11.24
CA LYS A 56 -11.45 1.32 10.53
C LYS A 56 -10.14 1.44 9.73
N ARG A 57 -9.04 0.89 10.24
CA ARG A 57 -7.74 0.92 9.57
C ARG A 57 -7.67 -0.07 8.42
N THR A 58 -8.08 -1.31 8.65
CA THR A 58 -8.09 -2.34 7.59
C THR A 58 -9.05 -1.96 6.45
N ILE A 59 -10.22 -1.40 6.76
CA ILE A 59 -11.12 -0.80 5.77
C ILE A 59 -10.47 0.37 5.05
N GLY A 60 -9.76 1.24 5.78
CA GLY A 60 -9.04 2.38 5.20
C GLY A 60 -8.02 1.97 4.13
N VAL A 61 -7.20 0.94 4.43
CA VAL A 61 -6.21 0.41 3.49
C VAL A 61 -6.89 -0.23 2.27
N ALA A 62 -7.96 -1.01 2.46
CA ALA A 62 -8.71 -1.57 1.33
C ALA A 62 -9.41 -0.49 0.49
N ARG A 63 -9.92 0.57 1.12
CA ARG A 63 -10.57 1.70 0.45
C ARG A 63 -9.61 2.44 -0.48
N LYS A 64 -8.37 2.70 -0.04
CA LYS A 64 -7.32 3.31 -0.87
C LYS A 64 -7.08 2.53 -2.16
N PHE A 65 -7.10 1.19 -2.11
CA PHE A 65 -7.01 0.37 -3.32
C PHE A 65 -8.15 0.66 -4.30
N TYR A 66 -9.41 0.57 -3.86
CA TYR A 66 -10.56 0.79 -4.74
C TYR A 66 -10.58 2.19 -5.34
N GLU A 67 -10.29 3.20 -4.53
CA GLU A 67 -10.33 4.60 -4.95
C GLU A 67 -9.13 4.97 -5.84
N SER A 68 -8.02 4.23 -5.78
CA SER A 68 -6.89 4.34 -6.72
C SER A 68 -7.21 3.78 -8.11
N LEU A 69 -8.17 2.85 -8.23
CA LEU A 69 -8.56 2.30 -9.54
C LEU A 69 -9.14 3.37 -10.47
N HIS A 70 -9.74 4.43 -9.92
CA HIS A 70 -10.25 5.56 -10.71
C HIS A 70 -9.11 6.26 -11.45
N TYR A 71 -7.97 6.49 -10.78
CA TYR A 71 -6.78 7.05 -11.41
C TYR A 71 -6.25 6.14 -12.52
N LEU A 72 -6.10 4.84 -12.25
CA LEU A 72 -5.65 3.88 -13.27
C LEU A 72 -6.56 3.87 -14.51
N ALA A 73 -7.87 3.97 -14.31
CA ALA A 73 -8.85 4.03 -15.39
C ALA A 73 -8.73 5.33 -16.22
N MET A 74 -8.56 6.49 -15.56
CA MET A 74 -8.36 7.77 -16.24
C MET A 74 -7.08 7.77 -17.10
N GLU A 75 -6.01 7.20 -16.56
CA GLU A 75 -4.72 7.05 -17.23
C GLU A 75 -4.68 5.88 -18.23
N LYS A 76 -5.82 5.18 -18.42
CA LYS A 76 -5.97 4.02 -19.33
C LYS A 76 -4.91 2.94 -19.10
N LYS A 77 -4.57 2.71 -17.84
CA LYS A 77 -3.62 1.68 -17.43
C LYS A 77 -4.31 0.31 -17.46
N ASP A 78 -3.73 -0.65 -18.16
CA ASP A 78 -4.33 -1.96 -18.46
C ASP A 78 -3.51 -3.17 -17.98
N LYS A 79 -2.31 -2.93 -17.43
CA LYS A 79 -1.47 -3.99 -16.86
C LYS A 79 -2.11 -4.61 -15.61
N PRO A 80 -1.80 -5.88 -15.29
CA PRO A 80 -2.25 -6.50 -14.06
C PRO A 80 -1.77 -5.73 -12.82
N VAL A 81 -2.68 -5.55 -11.85
CA VAL A 81 -2.44 -4.71 -10.66
C VAL A 81 -2.08 -5.59 -9.46
N LYS A 82 -0.98 -5.30 -8.78
CA LYS A 82 -0.68 -5.83 -7.44
C LYS A 82 -0.85 -4.71 -6.41
N TYR A 83 -1.37 -5.03 -5.23
CA TYR A 83 -1.45 -4.08 -4.13
C TYR A 83 -0.48 -4.49 -3.01
N ILE A 84 0.35 -3.55 -2.56
CA ILE A 84 1.38 -3.82 -1.57
C ILE A 84 1.18 -2.85 -0.41
N TYR A 85 1.13 -3.37 0.81
CA TYR A 85 1.12 -2.56 2.02
C TYR A 85 2.41 -2.78 2.81
N ILE A 86 3.27 -1.78 2.82
CA ILE A 86 4.54 -1.79 3.54
C ILE A 86 4.30 -1.19 4.92
N VAL A 87 4.52 -1.96 5.97
CA VAL A 87 4.20 -1.53 7.34
C VAL A 87 5.29 -1.91 8.33
N GLU A 88 5.74 -0.90 9.08
CA GLU A 88 6.66 -1.03 10.21
C GLU A 88 5.93 -0.63 11.50
N TYR A 89 5.98 -1.48 12.54
CA TYR A 89 5.46 -1.16 13.86
C TYR A 89 6.07 -2.08 14.93
N PRO A 90 6.06 -1.69 16.21
CA PRO A 90 6.53 -2.55 17.29
C PRO A 90 5.84 -3.92 17.24
N HIS A 91 6.62 -5.00 17.23
CA HIS A 91 6.12 -6.38 17.12
C HIS A 91 5.54 -6.80 15.77
N ALA A 92 5.83 -6.09 14.67
CA ALA A 92 5.48 -6.52 13.31
C ALA A 92 6.29 -7.75 12.88
N GLY A 93 5.98 -8.93 13.40
CA GLY A 93 6.53 -10.19 12.92
C GLY A 93 5.97 -10.58 11.55
N ALA A 94 6.61 -11.54 10.89
CA ALA A 94 6.09 -12.13 9.66
C ALA A 94 4.69 -12.75 9.88
N THR A 95 4.44 -13.34 11.05
CA THR A 95 3.13 -13.88 11.43
C THR A 95 2.07 -12.78 11.50
N ASP A 96 2.36 -11.66 12.17
CA ASP A 96 1.42 -10.54 12.30
C ASP A 96 1.10 -9.89 10.95
N ARG A 97 2.11 -9.70 10.10
CA ARG A 97 1.90 -9.23 8.71
C ARG A 97 1.02 -10.19 7.92
N LYS A 98 1.23 -11.51 8.05
CA LYS A 98 0.39 -12.51 7.38
C LYS A 98 -1.06 -12.48 7.86
N LEU A 99 -1.29 -12.31 9.17
CA LEU A 99 -2.63 -12.15 9.73
C LEU A 99 -3.28 -10.86 9.22
N LEU A 100 -2.55 -9.74 9.26
CA LEU A 100 -3.04 -8.45 8.78
C LEU A 100 -3.40 -8.50 7.30
N ARG A 101 -2.56 -9.17 6.49
CA ARG A 101 -2.82 -9.44 5.08
C ARG A 101 -4.15 -10.14 4.88
N ASN A 102 -4.42 -11.21 5.64
CA ASN A 102 -5.69 -11.94 5.54
C ASN A 102 -6.88 -11.04 5.88
N CYS A 103 -6.80 -10.27 6.98
CA CYS A 103 -7.88 -9.38 7.42
C CYS A 103 -8.23 -8.29 6.40
N ILE A 104 -7.23 -7.78 5.66
CA ILE A 104 -7.45 -6.77 4.61
C ILE A 104 -7.88 -7.44 3.30
N ALA A 105 -7.32 -8.60 2.95
CA ALA A 105 -7.67 -9.35 1.74
C ALA A 105 -9.15 -9.75 1.70
N GLU A 106 -9.78 -9.99 2.85
CA GLU A 106 -11.23 -10.22 2.95
C GLU A 106 -12.09 -9.04 2.48
N LYS A 107 -11.52 -7.82 2.47
CA LYS A 107 -12.17 -6.57 2.04
C LYS A 107 -11.81 -6.18 0.60
N LEU A 108 -10.86 -6.87 0.00
CA LEU A 108 -10.42 -6.68 -1.39
C LEU A 108 -11.27 -7.55 -2.35
N PRO A 109 -11.30 -7.25 -3.67
CA PRO A 109 -12.27 -7.85 -4.57
C PRO A 109 -11.92 -9.28 -5.00
N PHE A 110 -11.06 -10.00 -4.26
CA PHE A 110 -10.65 -11.36 -4.60
C PHE A 110 -11.85 -12.30 -4.79
N ARG A 111 -12.85 -12.25 -3.91
CA ARG A 111 -14.09 -13.04 -4.07
C ARG A 111 -14.94 -12.53 -5.24
N LEU A 112 -15.08 -11.21 -5.38
CA LEU A 112 -15.87 -10.59 -6.45
C LEU A 112 -15.37 -10.97 -7.85
N GLN A 113 -14.06 -11.13 -8.01
CA GLN A 113 -13.43 -11.43 -9.30
C GLN A 113 -13.29 -12.93 -9.62
N GLN A 114 -13.72 -13.83 -8.73
CA GLN A 114 -13.70 -15.27 -9.02
C GLN A 114 -14.57 -15.60 -10.24
N GLY A 115 -14.02 -16.39 -11.17
CA GLY A 115 -14.70 -16.77 -12.41
C GLY A 115 -14.83 -15.65 -13.45
N ARG A 116 -14.28 -14.46 -13.19
CA ARG A 116 -14.26 -13.36 -14.16
C ARG A 116 -13.00 -13.41 -15.02
N LYS A 117 -13.14 -12.98 -16.27
CA LYS A 117 -12.00 -12.86 -17.21
C LYS A 117 -11.07 -11.71 -16.82
N ALA A 118 -11.64 -10.57 -16.43
CA ALA A 118 -10.88 -9.42 -15.95
C ALA A 118 -10.77 -9.45 -14.42
N LYS A 119 -9.55 -9.25 -13.92
CA LYS A 119 -9.27 -9.11 -12.50
C LYS A 119 -9.00 -7.64 -12.18
N LEU A 120 -9.45 -7.22 -10.99
CA LEU A 120 -9.13 -5.88 -10.47
C LEU A 120 -7.80 -5.88 -9.72
N ILE A 121 -7.43 -7.04 -9.16
CA ILE A 121 -6.20 -7.25 -8.39
C ILE A 121 -5.65 -8.65 -8.67
N GLU A 122 -4.36 -8.78 -8.92
CA GLU A 122 -3.69 -10.08 -9.02
C GLU A 122 -3.29 -10.60 -7.65
N ASP A 123 -2.68 -9.75 -6.83
CA ASP A 123 -2.16 -10.14 -5.52
C ASP A 123 -2.18 -8.99 -4.52
N PHE A 124 -2.17 -9.36 -3.23
CA PHE A 124 -2.06 -8.44 -2.11
C PHE A 124 -1.05 -8.93 -1.07
N GLU A 125 -0.01 -8.13 -0.86
CA GLU A 125 1.08 -8.43 0.06
C GLU A 125 1.17 -7.40 1.19
N VAL A 126 1.58 -7.86 2.37
CA VAL A 126 1.93 -7.00 3.50
C VAL A 126 3.37 -7.30 3.88
N LEU A 127 4.25 -6.31 3.73
CA LEU A 127 5.70 -6.47 3.83
C LEU A 127 6.29 -5.51 4.86
N SER A 128 7.42 -5.86 5.44
CA SER A 128 8.33 -4.88 6.05
C SER A 128 9.13 -4.16 4.95
N ILE A 129 9.79 -3.05 5.31
CA ILE A 129 10.76 -2.36 4.45
C ILE A 129 11.89 -3.32 4.06
N ALA A 130 12.38 -4.14 5.00
CA ALA A 130 13.42 -5.12 4.73
C ALA A 130 12.97 -6.18 3.70
N GLU A 131 11.74 -6.69 3.85
CA GLU A 131 11.16 -7.64 2.89
C GLU A 131 11.01 -6.98 1.51
N TRP A 132 10.45 -5.78 1.43
CA TRP A 132 10.33 -5.00 0.19
C TRP A 132 11.69 -4.80 -0.50
N ASN A 133 12.69 -4.32 0.23
CA ASN A 133 14.03 -4.04 -0.29
C ASN A 133 14.80 -5.30 -0.70
N SER A 134 14.42 -6.48 -0.20
CA SER A 134 15.03 -7.77 -0.58
C SER A 134 14.24 -8.52 -1.66
N HIS A 135 13.00 -8.10 -1.95
CA HIS A 135 12.13 -8.80 -2.89
C HIS A 135 12.69 -8.75 -4.32
N PRO A 136 12.71 -9.87 -5.07
CA PRO A 136 13.29 -9.92 -6.42
C PRO A 136 12.73 -8.84 -7.35
N ASP A 137 11.42 -8.59 -7.27
CA ASP A 137 10.70 -7.67 -8.16
C ASP A 137 10.65 -6.23 -7.62
N TYR A 138 10.72 -6.03 -6.30
CA TYR A 138 10.46 -4.72 -5.67
C TYR A 138 11.73 -3.98 -5.25
N ARG A 139 12.85 -4.69 -5.06
CA ARG A 139 14.15 -4.11 -4.69
C ARG A 139 14.69 -3.04 -5.64
N ALA A 140 14.14 -2.96 -6.86
CA ALA A 140 14.46 -1.91 -7.82
C ALA A 140 13.94 -0.52 -7.37
N TYR A 141 13.04 -0.47 -6.38
CA TYR A 141 12.43 0.75 -5.84
C TYR A 141 12.63 0.82 -4.32
N PRO A 142 13.88 0.89 -3.83
CA PRO A 142 14.16 0.72 -2.41
C PRO A 142 13.56 1.86 -1.58
N ILE A 143 13.00 1.50 -0.42
CA ILE A 143 12.54 2.46 0.58
C ILE A 143 13.62 2.61 1.64
N THR A 144 14.04 3.85 1.86
CA THR A 144 15.00 4.20 2.91
C THR A 144 14.32 5.14 3.90
N PRO A 145 14.27 4.82 5.20
CA PRO A 145 13.79 5.76 6.20
C PRO A 145 14.61 7.05 6.17
N VAL A 146 13.95 8.20 6.17
CA VAL A 146 14.62 9.49 6.34
C VAL A 146 15.16 9.52 7.77
N LYS A 147 16.48 9.68 7.93
CA LYS A 147 17.07 9.88 9.26
C LYS A 147 16.43 11.12 9.86
N ALA A 148 15.92 11.02 11.09
CA ALA A 148 15.51 12.21 11.83
C ALA A 148 16.75 13.11 11.95
N GLU A 149 16.66 14.35 11.45
CA GLU A 149 17.68 15.34 11.72
C GLU A 149 17.72 15.55 13.24
N GLU A 150 18.87 15.28 13.85
CA GLU A 150 19.16 15.69 15.22
C GLU A 150 19.19 17.23 15.22
N ASN A 151 18.05 17.85 15.52
CA ASN A 151 18.00 19.27 15.85
C ASN A 151 18.81 19.47 17.14
N HIS A 152 20.07 19.85 16.98
CA HIS A 152 20.95 20.34 18.05
C HIS A 152 20.53 21.73 18.52
#